data_AF-A0A3B1D9B5-F1
#
_entry.id   AF-A0A3B1D9B5-F1
#
_cell.length_a   1.000
_cell.length_b   1.000
_cell.length_c   1.000
_cell.angle_alpha   90.00
_cell.angle_beta   90.00
_cell.angle_gamma   90.00
#
_symmetry.space_group_name_H-M   'P 1'
#
loop_
_entity.id
_entity.type
_entity.pdbx_description
1 polymer ?
#
loop_
_entity_poly.entity_id
_entity_poly.type
_entity_poly.pdbx_seq_one_letter_code
_entity_poly.pdbx_strand_id
1 'polypeptide(L)'
;MCNRIKIQYFSLMFVTFFTLSPLAAFAGNDPSIQGDLRTEIKIAMQALIERNTINDTYRLYDPIKGKLLHLQLVKLHEGIVKKGDYFVSCADFKDAAGNLVDLDFLVLQDGTKMIATQAIIHKANGKKRQYHLEG
;
A
#
# COMPACT_ATOMS: atom_id res chain seq x y z
N MET A 1 41.08 57.62 -34.43
CA MET A 1 39.80 57.35 -33.73
C MET A 1 39.04 56.31 -34.54
N CYS A 2 38.97 55.06 -34.08
CA CYS A 2 38.09 54.04 -34.68
C CYS A 2 37.59 53.13 -33.55
N ASN A 3 36.27 52.97 -33.51
CA ASN A 3 35.47 52.59 -32.35
C ASN A 3 35.43 51.05 -32.21
N ARG A 4 35.75 50.52 -31.01
CA ARG A 4 35.77 49.08 -30.74
C ARG A 4 34.38 48.61 -30.30
N ILE A 5 33.65 47.94 -31.20
CA ILE A 5 32.33 47.35 -30.92
C ILE A 5 32.50 46.17 -29.96
N LYS A 6 31.88 46.25 -28.77
CA LYS A 6 31.79 45.13 -27.83
C LYS A 6 30.57 44.27 -28.19
N ILE A 7 30.80 43.04 -28.61
CA ILE A 7 29.76 42.03 -28.80
C ILE A 7 29.51 41.36 -27.44
N GLN A 8 28.36 41.64 -26.83
CA GLN A 8 27.89 40.94 -25.64
C GLN A 8 27.28 39.59 -26.05
N TYR A 9 27.89 38.49 -25.60
CA TYR A 9 27.31 37.16 -25.72
C TYR A 9 26.19 36.99 -24.68
N PHE A 10 24.94 37.04 -25.13
CA PHE A 10 23.78 36.67 -24.32
C PHE A 10 23.63 35.15 -24.40
N SER A 11 24.26 34.44 -23.47
CA SER A 11 24.13 32.98 -23.37
C SER A 11 22.74 32.64 -22.83
N LEU A 12 21.84 32.23 -23.71
CA LEU A 12 20.49 31.80 -23.39
C LEU A 12 20.55 30.45 -22.64
N MET A 13 20.51 30.49 -21.31
CA MET A 13 20.45 29.30 -20.48
C MET A 13 19.05 28.68 -20.57
N PHE A 14 18.91 27.61 -21.36
CA PHE A 14 17.71 26.77 -21.36
C PHE A 14 17.69 25.98 -20.04
N VAL A 15 16.94 26.46 -19.05
CA VAL A 15 16.66 25.71 -17.82
C VAL A 15 15.58 24.67 -18.16
N THR A 16 16.00 23.46 -18.52
CA THR A 16 15.10 22.31 -18.62
C THR A 16 14.64 21.94 -17.22
N PHE A 17 13.46 22.41 -16.83
CA PHE A 17 12.73 21.93 -15.66
C PHE A 17 12.36 20.45 -15.91
N PHE A 18 13.19 19.54 -15.41
CA PHE A 18 12.83 18.14 -15.28
C PHE A 18 11.77 18.06 -14.18
N THR A 19 10.50 18.14 -14.54
CA THR A 19 9.41 17.87 -13.62
C THR A 19 9.52 16.39 -13.24
N LEU A 20 10.07 16.13 -12.06
CA LEU A 20 9.99 14.81 -11.43
C LEU A 20 8.51 14.53 -11.24
N SER A 21 7.92 13.77 -12.15
CA SER A 21 6.58 13.25 -11.98
C SER A 21 6.62 12.34 -10.76
N PRO A 22 5.87 12.62 -9.68
CA PRO A 22 5.72 11.65 -8.63
C PRO A 22 4.99 10.47 -9.28
N LEU A 23 5.69 9.35 -9.45
CA LEU A 23 5.04 8.06 -9.68
C LEU A 23 4.10 7.87 -8.49
N ALA A 24 2.83 8.21 -8.68
CA ALA A 24 1.79 7.78 -7.78
C ALA A 24 1.93 6.27 -7.73
N ALA A 25 2.42 5.75 -6.61
CA ALA A 25 2.49 4.33 -6.35
C ALA A 25 1.03 3.86 -6.33
N PHE A 26 0.52 3.44 -7.48
CA PHE A 26 -0.76 2.77 -7.56
C PHE A 26 -0.64 1.55 -6.67
N ALA A 27 -1.30 1.59 -5.51
CA ALA A 27 -1.58 0.39 -4.75
C ALA A 27 -2.13 -0.62 -5.75
N GLY A 28 -1.53 -1.80 -5.81
CA GLY A 28 -1.79 -2.75 -6.87
C GLY A 28 -3.29 -2.96 -7.05
N ASN A 29 -3.77 -2.78 -8.28
CA ASN A 29 -5.15 -3.05 -8.63
C ASN A 29 -5.21 -3.76 -9.98
N ASP A 30 -5.49 -5.05 -9.95
CA ASP A 30 -5.65 -5.89 -11.12
C ASP A 30 -7.08 -5.72 -11.67
N PRO A 31 -7.22 -5.16 -12.89
CA PRO A 31 -8.53 -4.90 -13.48
C PRO A 31 -9.26 -6.18 -13.91
N SER A 32 -8.59 -7.34 -13.97
CA SER A 32 -9.23 -8.62 -14.30
C SER A 32 -10.02 -9.21 -13.12
N ILE A 33 -9.78 -8.73 -11.90
CA ILE A 33 -10.47 -9.18 -10.69
C ILE A 33 -11.75 -8.34 -10.50
N GLN A 34 -12.86 -8.87 -10.99
CA GLN A 34 -14.16 -8.17 -11.04
C GLN A 34 -15.29 -9.00 -10.42
N GLY A 35 -16.47 -8.39 -10.28
CA GLY A 35 -17.71 -9.06 -9.90
C GLY A 35 -17.63 -9.77 -8.54
N ASP A 36 -18.26 -10.94 -8.47
CA ASP A 36 -18.42 -11.70 -7.22
C ASP A 36 -17.07 -12.07 -6.59
N LEU A 37 -16.06 -12.42 -7.39
CA LEU A 37 -14.73 -12.73 -6.89
C LEU A 37 -14.15 -11.55 -6.08
N ARG A 38 -14.30 -10.32 -6.57
CA ARG A 38 -13.84 -9.12 -5.87
C ARG A 38 -14.57 -8.94 -4.54
N THR A 39 -15.90 -9.11 -4.56
CA THR A 39 -16.75 -9.03 -3.37
C THR A 39 -16.34 -10.07 -2.33
N GLU A 40 -16.13 -11.32 -2.73
CA GLU A 40 -15.74 -12.41 -1.84
C GLU A 40 -14.36 -12.18 -1.21
N ILE A 41 -13.39 -11.66 -1.97
CA ILE A 41 -12.08 -11.29 -1.43
C ILE A 41 -12.21 -10.21 -0.35
N LYS A 42 -13.07 -9.19 -0.56
CA LYS A 42 -13.32 -8.14 0.44
C LYS A 42 -14.02 -8.67 1.68
N ILE A 43 -15.02 -9.53 1.50
CA ILE A 43 -15.71 -10.21 2.61
C ILE A 43 -14.71 -11.04 3.41
N ALA A 44 -13.82 -11.77 2.74
CA ALA A 44 -12.80 -12.59 3.40
C ALA A 44 -11.83 -11.73 4.23
N MET A 45 -11.35 -10.61 3.69
CA MET A 45 -10.54 -9.64 4.42
C MET A 45 -11.29 -9.12 5.66
N GLN A 46 -12.53 -8.65 5.48
CA GLN A 46 -13.33 -8.12 6.57
C GLN A 46 -13.59 -9.17 7.66
N ALA A 47 -13.87 -10.42 7.29
CA ALA A 47 -14.06 -11.51 8.24
C ALA A 47 -12.81 -11.77 9.10
N LEU A 48 -11.60 -11.65 8.52
CA LEU A 48 -10.37 -11.75 9.31
C LEU A 48 -10.14 -10.53 10.22
N ILE A 49 -10.50 -9.33 9.75
CA ILE A 49 -10.49 -8.11 10.56
C ILE A 49 -11.39 -8.28 11.78
N GLU A 50 -12.64 -8.69 11.57
CA GLU A 50 -13.62 -8.91 12.63
C GLU A 50 -13.17 -9.99 13.61
N ARG A 51 -12.69 -11.14 13.12
CA ARG A 51 -12.20 -12.25 13.96
C ARG A 51 -11.09 -11.82 14.92
N ASN A 52 -10.20 -10.94 14.48
CA ASN A 52 -9.06 -10.49 15.27
C ASN A 52 -9.32 -9.16 16.01
N THR A 53 -10.55 -8.65 15.96
CA THR A 53 -10.94 -7.43 16.68
C THR A 53 -11.60 -7.79 18.00
N ILE A 54 -11.06 -7.25 19.10
CA ILE A 54 -11.59 -7.43 20.45
C ILE A 54 -11.79 -6.03 21.04
N ASN A 55 -13.01 -5.71 21.49
CA ASN A 55 -13.39 -4.40 22.02
C ASN A 55 -12.94 -3.26 21.08
N ASP A 56 -13.41 -3.30 19.82
CA ASP A 56 -13.10 -2.34 18.76
C ASP A 56 -11.61 -2.14 18.45
N THR A 57 -10.77 -3.08 18.86
CA THR A 57 -9.33 -3.01 18.61
C THR A 57 -8.82 -4.27 17.91
N TYR A 58 -8.31 -4.09 16.70
CA TYR A 58 -7.70 -5.15 15.90
C TYR A 58 -6.35 -5.56 16.52
N ARG A 59 -6.10 -6.88 16.57
CA ARG A 59 -4.89 -7.48 17.14
C ARG A 59 -4.06 -8.11 16.03
N LEU A 60 -2.79 -7.71 15.92
CA LEU A 60 -1.85 -8.30 14.98
C LEU A 60 -0.49 -8.50 15.64
N TYR A 61 0.03 -9.72 15.62
CA TYR A 61 1.40 -9.96 16.05
C TYR A 61 2.38 -9.52 14.96
N ASP A 62 3.30 -8.63 15.28
CA ASP A 62 4.42 -8.22 14.44
C ASP A 62 5.63 -9.11 14.77
N PRO A 63 5.97 -10.11 13.92
CA PRO A 63 7.06 -11.04 14.19
C PRO A 63 8.44 -10.38 14.09
N ILE A 64 8.58 -9.27 13.37
CA ILE A 64 9.87 -8.56 13.26
C ILE A 64 10.17 -7.82 14.56
N LYS A 65 9.16 -7.18 15.15
CA LYS A 65 9.32 -6.44 16.41
C LYS A 65 9.08 -7.30 17.65
N GLY A 66 8.53 -8.50 17.48
CA GLY A 66 8.12 -9.38 18.59
C GLY A 66 7.00 -8.78 19.45
N LYS A 67 6.05 -8.03 18.85
CA LYS A 67 5.03 -7.28 19.59
C LYS A 67 3.62 -7.55 19.08
N LEU A 68 2.66 -7.66 19.99
CA LEU A 68 1.24 -7.61 19.65
C LEU A 68 0.82 -6.15 19.46
N LEU A 69 0.47 -5.79 18.22
CA LEU A 69 -0.03 -4.47 17.85
C LEU A 69 -1.52 -4.35 18.17
N HIS A 70 -1.89 -3.19 18.67
CA HIS A 70 -3.28 -2.78 18.91
C HIS A 70 -3.62 -1.70 17.91
N LEU A 71 -4.49 -2.02 16.97
CA LEU A 71 -4.75 -1.21 15.81
C LEU A 71 -6.23 -0.84 15.70
N GLN A 72 -6.50 0.35 15.15
CA GLN A 72 -7.84 0.77 14.75
C GLN A 72 -7.92 0.81 13.23
N LEU A 73 -8.98 0.24 12.66
CA LEU A 73 -9.23 0.32 11.23
C LEU A 73 -9.48 1.77 10.84
N VAL A 74 -8.79 2.23 9.78
CA VAL A 74 -8.96 3.56 9.20
C VAL A 74 -9.74 3.47 7.90
N LYS A 75 -9.33 2.58 6.99
CA LYS A 75 -9.92 2.48 5.66
C LYS A 75 -9.67 1.11 5.02
N LEU A 76 -10.68 0.55 4.37
CA LEU A 76 -10.51 -0.55 3.42
C LEU A 76 -10.20 0.04 2.04
N HIS A 77 -9.14 -0.41 1.38
CA HIS A 77 -8.85 0.02 0.01
C HIS A 77 -9.61 -0.82 -0.99
N GLU A 78 -9.92 -0.26 -2.15
CA GLU A 78 -10.55 -1.03 -3.23
C GLU A 78 -9.58 -1.99 -3.90
N GLY A 79 -8.30 -1.63 -4.03
CA GLY A 79 -7.27 -2.40 -4.74
C GLY A 79 -7.23 -3.88 -4.36
N ILE A 80 -7.08 -4.73 -5.37
CA ILE A 80 -6.80 -6.16 -5.22
C ILE A 80 -5.78 -6.54 -6.29
N VAL A 81 -4.77 -7.33 -5.93
CA VAL A 81 -3.88 -7.98 -6.91
C VAL A 81 -3.82 -9.47 -6.69
N LYS A 82 -3.58 -10.22 -7.75
CA LYS A 82 -3.17 -11.61 -7.66
C LYS A 82 -1.64 -11.70 -7.56
N LYS A 83 -1.14 -12.50 -6.63
CA LYS A 83 0.29 -12.84 -6.48
C LYS A 83 0.41 -14.35 -6.37
N GLY A 84 0.93 -14.99 -7.42
CA GLY A 84 0.99 -16.45 -7.48
C GLY A 84 -0.39 -17.10 -7.39
N ASP A 85 -0.60 -17.90 -6.35
CA ASP A 85 -1.81 -18.65 -6.05
C ASP A 85 -2.77 -17.95 -5.07
N TYR A 86 -2.45 -16.74 -4.62
CA TYR A 86 -3.28 -15.97 -3.68
C TYR A 86 -3.58 -14.55 -4.18
N PHE A 87 -4.55 -13.92 -3.52
CA PHE A 87 -4.89 -12.51 -3.71
C PHE A 87 -4.40 -11.66 -2.53
N VAL A 88 -4.11 -10.40 -2.80
CA VAL A 88 -3.78 -9.40 -1.78
C VAL A 88 -4.83 -8.30 -1.78
N SER A 89 -5.38 -8.02 -0.61
CA SER A 89 -6.26 -6.87 -0.37
C SER A 89 -5.68 -5.99 0.73
N CYS A 90 -5.74 -4.67 0.59
CA CYS A 90 -5.05 -3.75 1.51
C CYS A 90 -6.05 -2.98 2.38
N ALA A 91 -5.64 -2.64 3.60
CA ALA A 91 -6.36 -1.69 4.45
C ALA A 91 -5.40 -0.86 5.30
N ASP A 92 -5.80 0.38 5.57
CA ASP A 92 -5.09 1.30 6.46
C ASP A 92 -5.57 1.11 7.90
N PHE A 93 -4.61 1.03 8.81
CA PHE A 93 -4.82 1.02 10.25
C PHE A 93 -4.01 2.13 10.91
N LYS A 94 -4.32 2.41 12.17
CA LYS A 94 -3.49 3.27 13.03
C LYS A 94 -3.26 2.62 14.40
N ASP A 95 -2.09 2.86 14.98
CA ASP A 95 -1.81 2.51 16.37
C ASP A 95 -2.34 3.57 17.36
N ALA A 96 -2.16 3.31 18.66
CA ALA A 96 -2.59 4.23 19.72
C ALA A 96 -1.89 5.60 19.70
N ALA A 97 -0.71 5.71 19.06
CA ALA A 97 0.00 6.97 18.89
C ALA A 97 -0.41 7.70 17.59
N GLY A 98 -1.36 7.15 16.82
CA GLY A 98 -1.83 7.72 15.55
C GLY A 98 -0.95 7.40 14.35
N ASN A 99 0.03 6.52 14.50
CA ASN A 99 0.92 6.09 13.42
C ASN A 99 0.17 5.20 12.43
N LEU A 100 0.27 5.48 11.13
CA LEU A 100 -0.33 4.66 10.09
C LEU A 100 0.43 3.34 9.88
N VAL A 101 -0.35 2.26 9.76
CA VAL A 101 0.11 0.91 9.47
C VAL A 101 -0.75 0.36 8.33
N ASP A 102 -0.14 0.12 7.17
CA ASP A 102 -0.82 -0.49 6.04
C ASP A 102 -0.66 -2.01 6.14
N LEU A 103 -1.78 -2.72 6.09
CA LEU A 103 -1.82 -4.17 6.15
C LEU A 103 -2.26 -4.76 4.81
N ASP A 104 -1.50 -5.75 4.35
CA ASP A 104 -1.84 -6.62 3.23
C ASP A 104 -2.46 -7.90 3.76
N PHE A 105 -3.65 -8.23 3.28
CA PHE A 105 -4.41 -9.42 3.63
C PHE A 105 -4.24 -10.48 2.55
N LEU A 106 -3.75 -11.65 2.94
CA LEU A 106 -3.49 -12.78 2.08
C LEU A 106 -4.75 -13.65 1.99
N VAL A 107 -5.37 -13.64 0.81
CA VAL A 107 -6.67 -14.30 0.57
C VAL A 107 -6.48 -15.46 -0.39
N LEU A 108 -6.84 -16.66 0.06
CA LEU A 108 -6.75 -17.90 -0.71
C LEU A 108 -8.15 -18.40 -1.05
N GLN A 109 -8.24 -19.18 -2.13
CA GLN A 109 -9.45 -19.90 -2.47
C GLN A 109 -9.47 -21.26 -1.75
N ASP A 110 -10.58 -21.56 -1.09
CA ASP A 110 -10.89 -22.85 -0.47
C ASP A 110 -12.24 -23.36 -1.03
N GLY A 111 -12.17 -24.29 -1.99
CA GLY A 111 -13.32 -24.71 -2.77
C GLY A 111 -14.00 -23.53 -3.48
N THR A 112 -15.23 -23.23 -3.08
CA THR A 112 -16.03 -22.12 -3.64
C THR A 112 -15.98 -20.85 -2.79
N LYS A 113 -15.09 -20.75 -1.80
CA LYS A 113 -15.02 -19.61 -0.87
C LYS A 113 -13.64 -18.97 -0.90
N MET A 114 -13.62 -17.66 -0.67
CA MET A 114 -12.39 -16.93 -0.39
C MET A 114 -12.16 -16.83 1.12
N ILE A 115 -10.92 -17.06 1.57
CA ILE A 115 -10.54 -17.02 2.99
C ILE A 115 -9.27 -16.18 3.14
N ALA A 116 -9.34 -15.11 3.94
CA ALA A 116 -8.16 -14.39 4.38
C ALA A 116 -7.51 -15.18 5.52
N THR A 117 -6.27 -15.61 5.31
CA THR A 117 -5.55 -16.45 6.28
C THR A 117 -4.66 -15.63 7.20
N GLN A 118 -4.10 -14.54 6.66
CA GLN A 118 -3.06 -13.76 7.32
C GLN A 118 -3.18 -12.29 6.92
N ALA A 119 -2.76 -11.42 7.84
CA ALA A 119 -2.50 -10.02 7.57
C ALA A 119 -1.04 -9.74 7.87
N ILE A 120 -0.40 -8.93 7.03
CA ILE A 120 1.02 -8.62 7.15
C ILE A 120 1.27 -7.13 6.92
N ILE A 121 2.27 -6.61 7.62
CA ILE A 121 2.58 -5.18 7.57
C ILE A 121 3.33 -4.88 6.27
N HIS A 122 2.68 -4.15 5.35
CA HIS A 122 3.28 -3.66 4.12
C HIS A 122 4.05 -2.36 4.36
N LYS A 123 3.44 -1.45 5.12
CA LYS A 123 3.99 -0.11 5.40
C LYS A 123 3.77 0.24 6.86
N ALA A 124 4.75 0.87 7.47
CA ALA A 124 4.60 1.47 8.80
C ALA A 124 5.23 2.86 8.79
N ASN A 125 4.50 3.88 9.25
CA ASN A 125 4.96 5.27 9.26
C ASN A 125 5.45 5.76 7.88
N GLY A 126 4.70 5.42 6.83
CA GLY A 126 5.04 5.80 5.46
C GLY A 126 6.23 5.03 4.86
N LYS A 127 6.91 4.18 5.62
CA LYS A 127 8.05 3.39 5.15
C LYS A 127 7.60 1.98 4.81
N LYS A 128 7.85 1.56 3.58
CA LYS A 128 7.65 0.17 3.15
C LYS A 128 8.52 -0.75 3.99
N ARG A 129 7.97 -1.90 4.35
CA ARG A 129 8.68 -2.94 5.07
C ARG A 129 9.20 -3.96 4.06
N GLN A 130 10.51 -4.00 3.89
CA GLN A 130 11.17 -4.97 3.03
C GLN A 130 10.90 -6.40 3.54
N TYR A 131 10.90 -7.37 2.64
CA TYR A 131 10.80 -8.82 2.88
C TYR A 131 9.42 -9.42 3.15
N HIS A 132 8.31 -8.66 3.05
CA HIS A 132 6.98 -9.23 3.29
C HIS A 132 6.22 -9.66 2.03
N LEU A 133 6.23 -8.87 0.94
CA LEU A 133 5.53 -9.23 -0.31
C LEU A 133 6.18 -8.71 -1.59
N GLU A 134 7.34 -8.06 -1.52
CA GLU A 134 8.00 -7.42 -2.67
C GLU A 134 9.13 -8.29 -3.25
N GLY A 135 8.92 -9.61 -3.28
CA GLY A 135 9.77 -10.55 -4.01
C GLY A 135 9.47 -10.56 -5.50
#